data_AF-A0A8K1CGC0-F1
#
_entry.id   AF-A0A8K1CGC0-F1
#
_cell.length_a   1.000
_cell.length_b   1.000
_cell.length_c   1.000
_cell.angle_alpha   90.00
_cell.angle_beta   90.00
_cell.angle_gamma   90.00
#
_symmetry.space_group_name_H-M   'P 1'
#
loop_
_entity.id
_entity.type
_entity.pdbx_description
1 polymer ?
#
loop_
_entity_poly.entity_id
_entity_poly.type
_entity_poly.pdbx_seq_one_letter_code
_entity_poly.pdbx_strand_id
1 'polypeptide(L)'
;MVQAQDLERIARELSLRSQQLRQKIVLTKRALLDAVADIRESVHEMQSSRSRLQWLTQILESLRDARDNAKNPDDLENYLNELEDWEEEEAEELEHMQFLAQEYQEMLAHRKLLMTRLVTLGRQLIQVRQRERLLMAAALRVGAVRLSRRKEVLCTPAKQ
;
A
#
# COMPACT_ATOMS: atom_id res chain seq x y z
N MET A 1 22.41 28.34 28.03
CA MET A 1 22.02 29.05 26.79
C MET A 1 22.35 28.15 25.62
N VAL A 2 21.37 27.79 24.78
CA VAL A 2 21.63 27.02 23.55
C VAL A 2 22.45 27.90 22.60
N GLN A 3 23.61 27.41 22.15
CA GLN A 3 24.48 28.18 21.26
C GLN A 3 24.03 28.04 19.79
N ALA A 4 24.43 28.96 18.92
CA ALA A 4 24.04 28.93 17.51
C ALA A 4 24.50 27.65 16.80
N GLN A 5 25.67 27.12 17.19
CA GLN A 5 26.21 25.86 16.69
C GLN A 5 25.34 24.65 17.06
N ASP A 6 24.72 24.65 18.25
CA ASP A 6 23.80 23.59 18.67
C ASP A 6 22.52 23.59 17.82
N LEU A 7 21.96 24.77 17.55
CA LEU A 7 20.77 24.92 16.69
C LEU A 7 21.05 24.45 15.27
N GLU A 8 22.23 24.76 14.73
CA GLU A 8 22.64 24.35 13.39
C GLU A 8 22.88 22.83 13.30
N ARG A 9 23.44 22.21 14.33
CA ARG A 9 23.57 20.75 14.43
C ARG A 9 22.19 20.08 14.45
N ILE A 10 21.30 20.55 15.32
CA ILE A 10 19.93 19.98 15.44
C ILE A 10 19.15 20.19 14.13
N ALA A 11 19.31 21.34 13.46
CA ALA A 11 18.70 21.59 12.15
C ALA A 11 19.16 20.58 11.09
N ARG A 12 20.47 20.29 11.03
CA ARG A 12 21.03 19.28 10.12
C ARG A 12 20.49 17.89 10.40
N GLU A 13 20.43 17.48 11.66
CA GLU A 13 19.88 16.18 12.06
C GLU A 13 18.38 16.06 11.72
N LEU A 14 17.58 17.10 11.99
CA LEU A 14 16.17 17.11 11.64
C LEU A 14 15.95 17.07 10.13
N SER A 15 16.75 17.83 9.37
CA SER A 15 16.69 17.83 7.90
C SER A 15 17.00 16.44 7.32
N LEU A 16 18.08 15.81 7.79
CA LEU A 16 18.45 14.46 7.38
C LEU A 16 17.34 13.45 7.73
N ARG A 17 16.79 13.51 8.95
CA ARG A 17 15.71 12.63 9.39
C ARG A 17 14.42 12.86 8.59
N SER A 18 14.11 14.11 8.25
CA SER A 18 12.98 14.50 7.39
C SER A 18 13.14 13.91 5.99
N GLN A 19 14.34 13.99 5.40
CA GLN A 19 14.65 13.38 4.10
C GLN A 19 14.53 11.86 4.14
N GLN A 20 15.11 11.20 5.14
CA GLN A 20 15.03 9.75 5.33
C GLN A 20 13.58 9.28 5.49
N LEU A 21 12.77 9.98 6.28
CA LEU A 21 11.35 9.66 6.45
C LEU A 21 10.57 9.82 5.13
N ARG A 22 10.82 10.89 4.37
CA ARG A 22 10.20 11.06 3.04
C ARG A 22 10.56 9.92 2.10
N GLN A 23 11.84 9.52 2.06
CA GLN A 23 12.27 8.41 1.22
C GLN A 23 11.61 7.09 1.63
N LYS A 24 11.55 6.80 2.94
CA LYS A 24 10.85 5.62 3.46
C LYS A 24 9.37 5.63 3.10
N ILE A 25 8.68 6.78 3.23
CA ILE A 25 7.27 6.92 2.82
C ILE A 25 7.11 6.62 1.33
N VAL A 26 7.97 7.17 0.46
CA VAL A 26 7.90 6.93 -0.98
C VAL A 26 8.07 5.44 -1.30
N LEU A 27 9.06 4.78 -0.69
CA LEU A 27 9.32 3.35 -0.88
C LEU A 27 8.15 2.50 -0.38
N THR A 28 7.64 2.75 0.83
CA THR A 28 6.48 2.04 1.37
C THR A 28 5.23 2.29 0.54
N LYS A 29 5.03 3.49 0.00
CA LYS A 29 3.91 3.80 -0.89
C LYS A 29 4.00 3.03 -2.21
N ARG A 30 5.19 2.92 -2.80
CA ARG A 30 5.41 2.12 -4.02
C ARG A 30 5.09 0.65 -3.76
N ALA A 31 5.71 0.05 -2.74
CA ALA A 31 5.43 -1.33 -2.36
C ALA A 31 3.94 -1.60 -2.08
N LEU A 32 3.22 -0.62 -1.50
CA LEU A 32 1.78 -0.72 -1.31
C LEU A 32 1.00 -0.69 -2.63
N LEU A 33 1.41 0.14 -3.59
CA LEU A 33 0.77 0.20 -4.90
C LEU A 33 1.01 -1.09 -5.69
N ASP A 34 2.22 -1.63 -5.64
CA ASP A 34 2.59 -2.89 -6.28
C ASP A 34 1.75 -4.03 -5.68
N ALA A 35 1.71 -4.17 -4.35
CA ALA A 35 0.88 -5.17 -3.68
C ALA A 35 -0.62 -5.02 -3.97
N VAL A 36 -1.11 -3.81 -4.25
CA VAL A 36 -2.51 -3.59 -4.65
C VAL A 36 -2.74 -4.00 -6.11
N ALA A 37 -1.75 -3.85 -6.98
CA ALA A 37 -1.82 -4.31 -8.35
C ALA A 37 -1.88 -5.84 -8.41
N ASP A 38 -1.00 -6.52 -7.68
CA ASP A 38 -0.95 -7.99 -7.60
C ASP A 38 -2.30 -8.55 -7.10
N ILE A 39 -2.83 -8.00 -6.00
CA ILE A 39 -4.15 -8.34 -5.45
C ILE A 39 -5.26 -8.17 -6.50
N ARG A 40 -5.19 -7.12 -7.33
CA ARG A 40 -6.23 -6.83 -8.32
C ARG A 40 -6.16 -7.82 -9.49
N GLU A 41 -4.96 -8.19 -9.92
CA GLU A 41 -4.74 -9.20 -10.96
C GLU A 41 -5.27 -10.57 -10.52
N SER A 42 -4.87 -11.06 -9.34
CA SER A 42 -5.37 -12.34 -8.83
C SER A 42 -6.89 -12.36 -8.64
N VAL A 43 -7.50 -11.26 -8.19
CA VAL A 43 -8.97 -11.17 -8.09
C VAL A 43 -9.63 -11.24 -9.47
N HIS A 44 -9.01 -10.65 -10.49
CA HIS A 44 -9.53 -10.70 -11.85
C HIS A 44 -9.47 -12.12 -12.42
N GLU A 45 -8.35 -12.83 -12.22
CA GLU A 45 -8.17 -14.22 -12.61
C GLU A 45 -9.20 -15.13 -11.94
N MET A 46 -9.36 -15.01 -10.61
CA MET A 46 -10.39 -15.76 -9.87
C MET A 46 -11.81 -15.50 -10.38
N GLN A 47 -12.15 -14.25 -10.71
CA GLN A 47 -13.45 -13.92 -11.27
C GLN A 47 -13.64 -14.54 -12.65
N SER A 48 -12.60 -14.57 -13.48
CA SER A 48 -12.63 -15.18 -14.81
C SER A 48 -12.89 -16.69 -14.73
N SER A 49 -12.14 -17.43 -13.92
CA SER A 49 -12.36 -18.89 -13.75
C SER A 49 -13.72 -19.20 -13.14
N ARG A 50 -14.19 -18.39 -12.18
CA ARG A 50 -15.56 -18.54 -11.65
C ARG A 50 -16.63 -18.38 -12.73
N SER A 51 -16.47 -17.41 -13.64
CA SER A 51 -17.42 -17.21 -14.74
C SER A 51 -17.36 -18.35 -15.76
N ARG A 52 -16.17 -18.90 -16.05
CA ARG A 52 -16.00 -20.10 -16.89
C ARG A 52 -16.72 -21.31 -16.31
N LEU A 53 -16.52 -21.59 -15.02
CA LEU A 53 -17.23 -22.66 -14.32
C LEU A 53 -18.74 -22.50 -14.39
N GLN A 54 -19.26 -21.31 -14.10
CA GLN A 54 -20.71 -21.06 -14.18
C GLN A 54 -21.27 -21.32 -15.58
N TRP A 55 -20.50 -20.99 -16.62
CA TRP A 55 -20.88 -21.25 -18.01
C TRP A 55 -20.84 -22.76 -18.34
N LEU A 56 -19.80 -23.48 -17.91
CA LEU A 56 -19.70 -24.93 -18.07
C LEU A 56 -20.85 -25.66 -17.37
N THR A 57 -21.14 -25.31 -16.11
CA THR A 57 -22.25 -25.91 -15.35
C THR A 57 -23.59 -25.70 -16.06
N GLN A 58 -23.85 -24.49 -16.60
CA GLN A 58 -25.07 -24.23 -17.37
C GLN A 58 -25.16 -25.07 -18.64
N ILE A 59 -24.05 -25.25 -19.35
CA ILE A 59 -24.01 -26.08 -20.56
C ILE A 59 -24.27 -27.54 -20.21
N LEU A 60 -23.61 -28.06 -19.17
CA LEU A 60 -23.80 -29.42 -18.69
C LEU A 60 -25.25 -29.69 -18.28
N GLU A 61 -25.87 -28.80 -17.51
CA GLU A 61 -27.30 -28.90 -17.18
C GLU A 61 -28.16 -28.93 -18.44
N SER A 62 -27.93 -28.01 -19.38
CA SER A 62 -28.71 -27.94 -20.63
C SER A 62 -28.57 -29.19 -21.51
N LEU A 63 -27.39 -29.81 -21.52
CA LEU A 63 -27.11 -31.01 -22.31
C LEU A 63 -27.63 -32.27 -21.62
N ARG A 64 -27.59 -32.33 -20.28
CA ARG A 64 -28.25 -33.39 -19.50
C ARG A 64 -29.77 -33.37 -19.72
N ASP A 65 -30.39 -32.18 -19.76
CA ASP A 65 -31.82 -32.05 -20.08
C ASP A 65 -32.14 -32.43 -21.55
N ALA A 66 -31.21 -32.17 -22.47
CA ALA A 66 -31.36 -32.53 -23.89
C ALA A 66 -31.17 -34.04 -24.15
N ARG A 67 -30.35 -34.72 -23.33
CA ARG A 67 -30.09 -36.17 -23.40
C ARG A 67 -31.35 -37.00 -23.31
N ASP A 68 -32.24 -36.65 -22.39
CA ASP A 68 -33.50 -37.38 -22.17
C ASP A 68 -34.42 -37.34 -23.40
N ASN A 69 -34.16 -36.44 -24.36
CA ASN A 69 -34.93 -36.26 -25.59
C ASN A 69 -34.13 -36.56 -26.88
N ALA A 70 -32.88 -37.02 -26.77
CA ALA A 70 -31.96 -37.17 -27.91
C ALA A 70 -32.21 -38.44 -28.72
N LYS A 71 -32.10 -38.34 -30.06
CA LYS A 71 -32.26 -39.49 -30.99
C LYS A 71 -31.08 -40.44 -31.01
N ASN A 72 -29.88 -39.95 -30.69
CA ASN A 72 -28.63 -40.71 -30.57
C ASN A 72 -28.04 -40.44 -29.18
N PRO A 73 -28.37 -41.26 -28.17
CA PRO A 73 -27.87 -41.05 -26.81
C PRO A 73 -26.37 -41.32 -26.69
N ASP A 74 -25.81 -42.27 -27.45
CA ASP A 74 -24.39 -42.68 -27.31
C ASP A 74 -23.40 -41.57 -27.73
N ASP A 75 -23.68 -40.82 -28.81
CA ASP A 75 -22.85 -39.69 -29.25
C ASP A 75 -22.91 -38.53 -28.24
N LEU A 76 -24.07 -38.35 -27.59
CA LEU A 76 -24.27 -37.33 -26.57
C LEU A 76 -23.64 -37.74 -25.23
N GLU A 77 -23.62 -39.03 -24.92
CA GLU A 77 -22.98 -39.60 -23.73
C GLU A 77 -21.45 -39.42 -23.79
N ASN A 78 -20.84 -39.61 -24.96
CA ASN A 78 -19.42 -39.29 -25.14
C ASN A 78 -19.12 -37.81 -24.95
N TYR A 79 -19.97 -36.92 -25.49
CA TYR A 79 -19.79 -35.47 -25.34
C TYR A 79 -20.03 -35.00 -23.89
N LEU A 80 -20.94 -35.65 -23.16
CA LEU A 80 -21.17 -35.41 -21.74
C LEU A 80 -19.98 -35.86 -20.89
N ASN A 81 -19.40 -37.04 -21.18
CA ASN A 81 -18.20 -37.50 -20.49
C ASN A 81 -17.02 -36.54 -20.72
N GLU A 82 -16.81 -36.07 -21.96
CA GLU A 82 -15.79 -35.05 -22.24
C GLU A 82 -16.05 -33.76 -21.45
N LEU A 83 -17.30 -33.29 -21.33
CA LEU A 83 -17.61 -32.10 -20.53
C LEU A 83 -17.47 -32.32 -19.02
N GLU A 84 -17.73 -33.53 -18.52
CA GLU A 84 -17.52 -33.89 -17.11
C GLU A 84 -16.02 -33.91 -16.76
N ASP A 85 -15.17 -34.42 -17.64
CA ASP A 85 -13.71 -34.35 -17.48
C ASP A 85 -13.24 -32.88 -17.42
N TRP A 86 -13.80 -32.00 -18.25
CA TRP A 86 -13.49 -30.57 -18.24
C TRP A 86 -14.05 -29.85 -17.00
N GLU A 87 -15.19 -30.30 -16.46
CA GLU A 87 -15.72 -29.79 -15.18
C GLU A 87 -14.82 -30.17 -14.01
N GLU A 88 -14.29 -31.39 -14.00
CA GLU A 88 -13.37 -31.88 -12.96
C GLU A 88 -12.03 -31.12 -13.02
N GLU A 89 -11.44 -30.96 -14.21
CA GLU A 89 -10.22 -30.13 -14.41
C GLU A 89 -10.43 -28.68 -13.94
N GLU A 90 -11.58 -28.09 -14.26
CA GLU A 90 -11.88 -26.71 -13.88
C GLU A 90 -12.21 -26.59 -12.37
N ALA A 91 -12.77 -27.62 -11.75
CA ALA A 91 -13.00 -27.70 -10.31
C ALA A 91 -11.69 -27.84 -9.54
N GLU A 92 -10.74 -28.64 -10.05
CA GLU A 92 -9.37 -28.70 -9.52
C GLU A 92 -8.66 -27.35 -9.67
N GLU A 93 -8.81 -26.68 -10.80
CA GLU A 93 -8.26 -25.32 -11.02
C GLU A 93 -8.90 -24.31 -10.05
N LEU A 94 -10.19 -24.43 -9.74
CA LEU A 94 -10.87 -23.61 -8.73
C LEU A 94 -10.41 -23.93 -7.31
N GLU A 95 -10.22 -25.19 -6.97
CA GLU A 95 -9.68 -25.59 -5.66
C GLU A 95 -8.25 -25.05 -5.50
N HIS A 96 -7.44 -25.12 -6.57
CA HIS A 96 -6.12 -24.51 -6.64
C HIS A 96 -6.21 -22.98 -6.49
N MET A 97 -7.17 -22.31 -7.15
CA MET A 97 -7.44 -20.88 -6.98
C MET A 97 -7.95 -20.52 -5.58
N GLN A 98 -8.67 -21.41 -4.90
CA GLN A 98 -9.08 -21.23 -3.50
C GLN A 98 -7.91 -21.42 -2.53
N PHE A 99 -6.97 -22.32 -2.86
CA PHE A 99 -5.68 -22.38 -2.20
C PHE A 99 -4.87 -21.08 -2.42
N LEU A 100 -4.85 -20.53 -3.64
CA LEU A 100 -4.32 -19.19 -3.92
C LEU A 100 -5.10 -18.08 -3.19
N ALA A 101 -6.37 -18.30 -2.83
CA ALA A 101 -7.12 -17.38 -1.98
C ALA A 101 -6.62 -17.38 -0.50
N GLN A 102 -5.88 -18.40 -0.05
CA GLN A 102 -5.09 -18.31 1.18
C GLN A 102 -3.89 -17.38 0.99
N GLU A 103 -3.18 -17.45 -0.14
CA GLU A 103 -2.14 -16.47 -0.48
C GLU A 103 -2.71 -15.05 -0.56
N TYR A 104 -3.97 -14.91 -1.01
CA TYR A 104 -4.69 -13.64 -0.97
C TYR A 104 -4.89 -13.11 0.47
N GLN A 105 -5.10 -13.98 1.47
CA GLN A 105 -5.13 -13.53 2.87
C GLN A 105 -3.76 -13.03 3.33
N GLU A 106 -2.68 -13.68 2.90
CA GLU A 106 -1.32 -13.23 3.16
C GLU A 106 -1.02 -11.89 2.49
N MET A 107 -1.42 -11.71 1.24
CA MET A 107 -1.31 -10.43 0.51
C MET A 107 -2.13 -9.32 1.18
N LEU A 108 -3.35 -9.61 1.65
CA LEU A 108 -4.16 -8.66 2.41
C LEU A 108 -3.52 -8.30 3.75
N ALA A 109 -2.92 -9.26 4.45
CA ALA A 109 -2.17 -9.03 5.68
C ALA A 109 -0.94 -8.13 5.40
N HIS A 110 -0.22 -8.41 4.32
CA HIS A 110 0.92 -7.60 3.86
C HIS A 110 0.50 -6.15 3.56
N ARG A 111 -0.59 -5.97 2.82
CA ARG A 111 -1.20 -4.64 2.56
C ARG A 111 -1.55 -3.90 3.85
N LYS A 112 -2.20 -4.56 4.81
CA LYS A 112 -2.55 -3.98 6.12
C LYS A 112 -1.30 -3.54 6.90
N LEU A 113 -0.23 -4.34 6.86
CA LEU A 113 1.04 -4.02 7.48
C LEU A 113 1.68 -2.77 6.84
N LEU A 114 1.74 -2.71 5.51
CA LEU A 114 2.29 -1.57 4.77
C LEU A 114 1.50 -0.28 5.05
N MET A 115 0.16 -0.36 5.09
CA MET A 115 -0.70 0.77 5.47
C MET A 115 -0.39 1.28 6.88
N THR A 116 -0.28 0.38 7.86
CA THR A 116 0.06 0.75 9.24
C THR A 116 1.43 1.43 9.33
N ARG A 117 2.43 0.92 8.60
CA ARG A 117 3.76 1.52 8.51
C ARG A 117 3.71 2.92 7.89
N LEU A 118 2.94 3.10 6.82
CA LEU A 118 2.81 4.38 6.13
C LEU A 118 2.15 5.44 7.03
N VAL A 119 1.10 5.08 7.76
CA VAL A 119 0.47 5.97 8.77
C VAL A 119 1.47 6.36 9.86
N THR A 120 2.23 5.40 10.36
CA THR A 120 3.24 5.63 11.42
C THR A 120 4.35 6.57 10.93
N LEU A 121 4.91 6.34 9.74
CA LEU A 121 5.91 7.20 9.13
C LEU A 121 5.37 8.61 8.87
N GLY A 122 4.10 8.71 8.44
CA GLY A 122 3.42 10.00 8.28
C GLY A 122 3.34 10.80 9.58
N ARG A 123 2.95 10.15 10.69
CA ARG A 123 2.95 10.79 12.03
C ARG A 123 4.35 11.24 12.44
N GLN A 124 5.37 10.41 12.22
CA GLN A 124 6.77 10.77 12.52
C GLN A 124 7.23 11.98 11.70
N LEU A 125 6.87 12.05 10.41
CA LEU A 125 7.21 13.18 9.56
C LEU A 125 6.54 14.48 10.06
N ILE A 126 5.27 14.41 10.47
CA ILE A 126 4.57 15.56 11.06
C ILE A 126 5.29 16.05 12.32
N GLN A 127 5.67 15.14 13.22
CA GLN A 127 6.42 15.48 14.43
C GLN A 127 7.77 16.13 14.12
N VAL A 128 8.52 15.61 13.14
CA VAL A 128 9.79 16.22 12.69
C VAL A 128 9.54 17.63 12.14
N ARG A 129 8.52 17.84 11.31
CA ARG A 129 8.16 19.17 10.80
C ARG A 129 7.75 20.15 11.91
N GLN A 130 7.04 19.68 12.93
CA GLN A 130 6.72 20.51 14.10
C GLN A 130 8.00 20.94 14.85
N ARG A 131 8.96 20.02 15.03
CA ARG A 131 10.26 20.33 15.64
C ARG A 131 11.09 21.30 14.79
N GLU A 132 11.10 21.13 13.46
CA GLU A 132 11.75 22.07 12.53
C GLU A 132 11.19 23.49 12.69
N ARG A 133 9.86 23.64 12.78
CA ARG A 133 9.21 24.96 13.00
C ARG A 133 9.57 25.58 14.34
N LEU A 134 9.61 24.79 15.41
CA LEU A 134 10.02 25.26 16.74
C LEU A 134 11.49 25.72 16.73
N LEU A 135 12.35 24.99 16.02
CA LEU A 135 13.75 25.36 15.87
C LEU A 135 13.93 26.66 15.07
N MET A 136 13.18 26.85 13.99
CA MET A 136 13.14 28.13 13.26
C MET A 136 12.69 29.28 14.17
N ALA A 137 11.63 29.10 14.95
CA ALA A 137 11.16 30.12 15.89
C ALA A 137 12.22 30.46 16.96
N ALA A 138 12.94 29.45 17.47
CA ALA A 138 14.04 29.65 18.41
C ALA A 138 15.21 30.42 17.77
N ALA A 139 15.60 30.06 16.54
CA ALA A 139 16.65 30.76 15.79
C ALA A 139 16.30 32.23 15.53
N LEU A 140 15.05 32.51 15.14
CA LEU A 140 14.53 33.88 14.95
C LEU A 140 14.59 34.68 16.25
N ARG A 141 14.21 34.10 17.40
CA ARG A 141 14.32 34.76 18.70
C ARG A 141 15.76 35.08 19.07
N VAL A 142 16.70 34.14 18.87
CA VAL A 142 18.13 34.40 19.13
C VAL A 142 18.66 35.52 18.23
N GLY A 143 18.28 35.52 16.95
CA GLY A 143 18.63 36.59 16.00
C GLY A 143 18.08 37.95 16.43
N ALA A 144 16.80 38.01 16.81
CA ALA A 144 16.15 39.23 17.29
C ALA A 144 16.81 39.77 18.56
N VAL A 145 17.10 38.91 19.54
CA VAL A 145 17.79 39.32 20.78
C VAL A 145 19.19 39.87 20.49
N ARG A 146 19.93 39.27 19.55
CA ARG A 146 21.25 39.80 19.14
C ARG A 146 21.14 41.16 18.46
N LEU A 147 20.13 41.37 17.62
CA LEU A 147 19.89 42.66 16.96
C LEU A 147 19.51 43.75 17.97
N SER A 148 18.63 43.45 18.93
CA SER A 148 18.26 44.38 19.99
C SER A 148 19.44 44.78 20.86
N ARG A 149 20.28 43.81 21.30
CA ARG A 149 21.51 44.11 22.05
C ARG A 149 22.51 44.94 21.25
N ARG A 150 22.65 44.70 19.94
CA ARG A 150 23.50 45.55 19.08
C ARG A 150 22.98 46.99 18.99
N LYS A 151 21.66 47.19 18.91
CA LYS A 151 21.05 48.53 18.92
C LYS A 151 21.26 49.24 20.26
N GLU A 152 21.12 48.54 21.38
CA GLU A 152 21.39 49.11 22.71
C GLU A 152 22.85 49.55 22.87
N VAL A 153 23.81 48.75 22.41
CA VAL A 153 25.25 49.10 22.45
C VAL A 153 25.58 50.29 21.54
N LEU A 154 24.90 50.44 20.41
CA LEU A 154 25.07 51.60 19.51
C LEU A 154 24.38 52.88 20.04
N CYS A 155 23.36 52.75 20.87
CA CYS A 155 22.59 53.87 21.41
C CYS A 155 22.95 54.27 22.85
N THR A 156 23.90 53.59 23.51
CA THR A 156 24.42 54.05 24.80
C THR A 156 25.29 55.30 24.60
N PRO A 157 24.88 56.49 25.10
CA PRO A 157 25.73 57.67 25.01
C PRO A 157 27.02 57.42 25.82
N ALA A 158 28.16 57.72 25.21
CA ALA A 158 29.44 57.73 25.89
C ALA A 158 29.32 58.71 27.08
N LYS A 159 29.26 58.16 28.29
CA LYS A 159 29.35 58.97 29.51
C LYS A 159 30.76 59.56 29.56
N GLN A 160 30.87 60.85 29.25
CA GLN A 160 31.97 61.72 29.67
C GLN A 160 31.72 62.19 31.10
#